data_AF-A0A3L7XUK8-F1
#
_entry.id   AF-A0A3L7XUK8-F1
#
_cell.length_a   1.000
_cell.length_b   1.000
_cell.length_c   1.000
_cell.angle_alpha   90.00
_cell.angle_beta   90.00
_cell.angle_gamma   90.00
#
_symmetry.space_group_name_H-M   'P 1'
#
loop_
_entity.id
_entity.type
_entity.pdbx_description
1 polymer ?
#
loop_
_entity_poly.entity_id
_entity_poly.type
_entity_poly.pdbx_seq_one_letter_code
_entity_poly.pdbx_strand_id
1 'polypeptide(L)' 'MKAIKYVQYGSPDVLKLVEVEKPAPKDNELLVKVRAVSINYGDLIARNFKNLSAREFNMPFLFWFLARIAFGL' A
#
# COMPACT_ATOMS: atom_id res chain seq x y z
N MET A 1 -13.79 12.76 3.00
CA MET A 1 -12.96 12.91 1.79
C MET A 1 -12.93 11.59 1.02
N LYS A 2 -12.63 11.60 -0.28
CA LYS A 2 -12.50 10.37 -1.08
C LYS A 2 -11.06 9.83 -0.99
N ALA A 3 -10.90 8.53 -0.86
CA ALA A 3 -9.61 7.85 -0.81
C ALA A 3 -9.68 6.48 -1.50
N ILE A 4 -8.53 5.98 -1.96
CA ILE A 4 -8.41 4.61 -2.47
C ILE A 4 -8.10 3.69 -1.29
N LYS A 5 -8.92 2.66 -1.08
CA LYS A 5 -8.77 1.66 -0.03
C LYS A 5 -8.86 0.26 -0.62
N TYR A 6 -8.06 -0.66 -0.08
CA TYR A 6 -8.18 -2.09 -0.29
C TYR A 6 -7.99 -2.79 1.06
N VAL A 7 -8.68 -3.92 1.27
CA VAL A 7 -8.62 -4.70 2.53
C VAL A 7 -7.96 -6.06 2.34
N GLN A 8 -7.62 -6.41 1.10
CA GLN A 8 -6.94 -7.64 0.73
C GLN A 8 -5.98 -7.38 -0.43
N TYR A 9 -4.91 -8.16 -0.49
CA TYR A 9 -3.98 -8.12 -1.62
C TYR A 9 -4.63 -8.67 -2.90
N GLY A 10 -4.19 -8.22 -4.07
CA GLY A 10 -4.65 -8.79 -5.34
C GLY A 10 -4.32 -7.97 -6.59
N SER A 11 -5.13 -8.14 -7.65
CA SER A 11 -5.11 -7.37 -8.91
C SER A 11 -5.61 -5.93 -8.71
N PRO A 12 -5.45 -5.02 -9.70
CA PRO A 12 -5.83 -3.61 -9.51
C PRO A 12 -7.31 -3.43 -9.11
N ASP A 13 -8.15 -4.43 -9.38
CA ASP A 13 -9.58 -4.45 -9.08
C ASP A 13 -9.90 -4.41 -7.58
N VAL A 14 -8.93 -4.74 -6.71
CA VAL A 14 -9.09 -4.64 -5.25
C VAL A 14 -9.13 -3.19 -4.76
N LEU A 15 -8.65 -2.23 -5.56
CA LEU A 15 -8.66 -0.81 -5.23
C LEU A 15 -10.09 -0.27 -5.35
N LYS A 16 -10.65 0.20 -4.24
CA LYS A 16 -11.97 0.81 -4.19
C LYS A 16 -11.87 2.27 -3.78
N LEU A 17 -12.54 3.14 -4.53
CA LEU A 17 -12.74 4.53 -4.14
C LEU A 17 -13.84 4.56 -3.06
N VAL A 18 -13.49 5.04 -1.88
CA VAL A 18 -14.39 5.09 -0.72
C VAL A 18 -14.39 6.49 -0.11
N GLU A 19 -15.46 6.81 0.62
CA GLU A 19 -15.50 7.99 1.47
C GLU A 19 -14.95 7.65 2.86
N VAL A 20 -14.07 8.51 3.37
CA VAL A 20 -13.46 8.41 4.70
C VAL A 20 -13.57 9.75 5.41
N GLU A 21 -13.46 9.76 6.73
CA GLU A 21 -13.40 11.00 7.49
C GLU A 21 -12.18 11.83 7.11
N LYS A 22 -12.30 13.16 7.22
CA LYS A 22 -11.18 14.07 6.97
C LYS A 22 -10.24 14.00 8.18
N PRO A 23 -8.94 13.69 8.01
CA PRO A 23 -8.02 13.57 9.14
C PRO A 23 -7.81 14.94 9.81
N ALA A 24 -7.68 14.92 11.14
CA ALA A 24 -7.28 16.06 11.94
C ALA A 24 -5.76 15.97 12.22
N PRO A 25 -4.95 16.97 11.85
CA PRO A 25 -3.52 16.95 12.11
C PRO A 25 -3.22 17.12 13.61
N LYS A 26 -2.13 16.50 14.08
CA LYS A 26 -1.55 16.75 15.41
C LYS A 26 -0.65 18.00 15.40
N ASP A 27 -0.12 18.37 16.57
CA ASP A 27 0.66 19.59 16.79
C ASP A 27 1.82 19.82 15.80
N ASN A 28 2.46 18.75 15.29
CA ASN A 28 3.60 18.83 14.35
C ASN A 28 3.28 18.28 12.96
N GLU A 29 2.00 18.25 12.57
CA GLU A 29 1.55 17.73 11.27
C GLU A 29 0.81 18.81 10.48
N LEU A 30 0.86 18.72 9.15
CA LEU A 30 0.12 19.60 8.25
C LEU A 30 -0.94 18.81 7.50
N LEU A 31 -2.13 19.39 7.38
CA LEU A 31 -3.19 18.83 6.55
C LEU A 31 -3.12 19.39 5.13
N VAL A 32 -2.72 18.55 4.18
CA VAL A 32 -2.54 18.93 2.77
C VAL A 32 -3.75 18.51 1.93
N LYS A 33 -4.22 19.41 1.06
CA LYS A 33 -5.22 19.07 0.04
C LYS A 33 -4.53 18.46 -1.18
N VAL A 34 -4.63 17.14 -1.34
CA VAL A 34 -4.07 16.42 -2.48
C VAL A 34 -4.75 16.85 -3.79
N ARG A 35 -3.95 17.36 -4.74
CA ARG A 35 -4.38 17.71 -6.11
C ARG A 35 -3.95 16.67 -7.14
N ALA A 36 -2.79 16.07 -6.93
CA ALA A 36 -2.23 14.99 -7.73
C ALA A 36 -1.33 14.12 -6.84
N VAL A 37 -1.12 12.87 -7.23
CA VAL A 37 -0.20 11.93 -6.58
C VAL A 37 0.49 11.10 -7.67
N SER A 38 1.77 10.79 -7.47
CA SER A 38 2.53 9.88 -8.33
C SER A 38 2.14 8.43 -8.04
N ILE A 39 2.09 7.59 -9.07
CA ILE A 39 2.06 6.13 -8.91
C ILE A 39 3.48 5.61 -9.05
N ASN A 40 3.97 4.94 -8.01
CA ASN A 40 5.32 4.41 -7.92
C ASN A 40 5.31 2.88 -7.89
N TYR A 41 6.46 2.28 -8.17
CA TYR A 41 6.63 0.82 -8.10
C TYR A 41 6.23 0.24 -6.73
N GLY A 42 6.52 0.97 -5.65
CA GLY A 42 6.15 0.59 -4.29
C GLY A 42 4.64 0.40 -4.09
N ASP A 43 3.79 1.18 -4.79
CA ASP A 43 2.33 1.05 -4.71
C ASP A 43 1.86 -0.29 -5.29
N LEU A 44 2.50 -0.75 -6.37
CA LEU A 44 2.21 -2.03 -7.00
C LEU A 44 2.58 -3.20 -6.08
N ILE A 45 3.73 -3.07 -5.42
CA ILE A 45 4.26 -4.06 -4.49
C ILE A 45 3.39 -4.16 -3.24
N ALA A 46 3.06 -3.03 -2.62
CA ALA A 46 2.22 -2.97 -1.42
C ALA A 46 0.81 -3.53 -1.66
N ARG A 47 0.23 -3.29 -2.85
CA ARG A 47 -1.09 -3.79 -3.22
C ARG A 47 -1.14 -5.29 -3.45
N ASN A 48 -0.05 -5.90 -3.94
CA ASN A 48 -0.02 -7.30 -4.38
C ASN A 48 0.98 -8.17 -3.62
N PHE A 49 1.42 -7.74 -2.44
CA PHE A 49 2.59 -8.31 -1.73
C PHE A 49 2.57 -9.84 -1.61
N LYS A 50 1.41 -10.42 -1.28
CA LYS A 50 1.23 -11.87 -1.11
C LYS A 50 1.55 -12.71 -2.36
N ASN A 51 1.43 -12.12 -3.55
CA ASN A 51 1.63 -12.82 -4.82
C ASN A 51 3.01 -12.59 -5.44
N LEU A 52 3.91 -11.87 -4.75
CA LEU A 52 5.23 -11.54 -5.28
C LEU A 52 6.27 -12.60 -4.94
N SER A 53 7.09 -12.93 -5.93
CA SER A 53 8.32 -13.70 -5.75
C SER A 53 9.45 -12.86 -5.13
N ALA A 54 10.46 -13.53 -4.58
CA ALA A 54 11.66 -12.87 -4.06
C ALA A 54 12.38 -12.01 -5.10
N ARG A 55 12.31 -12.41 -6.38
CA ARG A 55 12.89 -11.66 -7.51
C ARG A 55 12.14 -10.37 -7.80
N GLU A 56 10.81 -10.42 -7.80
CA GLU A 56 9.97 -9.23 -8.01
C GLU A 56 10.08 -8.25 -6.84
N PHE A 57 10.24 -8.74 -5.62
CA PHE A 57 10.48 -7.90 -4.47
C PHE A 57 11.94 -7.41 -4.34
N ASN A 58 12.83 -7.81 -5.28
CA ASN A 58 14.26 -7.51 -5.31
C ASN A 58 14.96 -7.76 -3.96
N MET A 59 14.69 -8.91 -3.35
CA MET A 59 15.15 -9.25 -2.01
C MET A 59 15.74 -10.66 -1.95
N PRO A 60 16.85 -10.87 -1.21
CA PRO A 60 17.35 -12.22 -0.94
C PRO A 60 16.27 -13.10 -0.31
N PHE A 61 16.26 -14.38 -0.69
CA PHE A 61 15.19 -15.32 -0.34
C PHE A 61 14.87 -15.36 1.17
N LEU A 62 15.89 -15.37 2.03
CA LEU A 62 15.70 -15.41 3.48
C LEU A 62 14.92 -14.20 4.00
N PHE A 63 15.26 -12.99 3.56
CA PHE A 63 14.58 -11.78 3.97
C PHE A 63 13.17 -11.68 3.38
N TRP A 64 12.98 -12.13 2.13
CA TRP A 64 11.65 -12.22 1.52
C TRP A 64 10.73 -13.17 2.31
N PHE A 65 11.26 -14.32 2.74
CA PHE A 65 10.50 -15.29 3.52
C PHE A 65 10.04 -14.71 4.87
N LEU A 66 10.95 -14.03 5.58
CA LEU A 66 10.60 -13.32 6.81
C LEU A 66 9.56 -12.21 6.58
N ALA A 67 9.70 -11.45 5.50
CA ALA A 67 8.73 -10.40 5.13
C ALA A 67 7.34 -10.98 4.85
N ARG A 68 7.25 -12.14 4.19
CA ARG A 68 5.96 -12.83 3.97
C ARG A 68 5.30 -13.27 5.27
N ILE A 69 6.06 -13.74 6.26
CA ILE A 69 5.52 -14.09 7.57
C ILE A 69 4.97 -12.82 8.27
N ALA A 70 5.70 -11.71 8.20
CA ALA A 70 5.31 -10.47 8.87
C ALA A 70 4.07 -9.78 8.26
N PHE A 71 3.97 -9.72 6.93
CA PHE A 71 2.90 -8.98 6.22
C PHE A 71 1.72 -9.86 5.75
N GLY A 72 1.75 -11.16 6.06
CA GLY A 72 0.68 -12.11 5.81
C GLY A 72 1.08 -13.21 4.82
N LEU A 73 0.95 -14.47 5.27
CA LEU A 73 1.13 -15.67 4.46
C LEU A 73 -0.10 -16.00 3.61
#